data_AF-A0A2E1KV69-F1
#
_entry.id   AF-A0A2E1KV69-F1
#
_cell.length_a   1.000
_cell.length_b   1.000
_cell.length_c   1.000
_cell.angle_alpha   90.00
_cell.angle_beta   90.00
_cell.angle_gamma   90.00
#
_symmetry.space_group_name_H-M   'P 1'
#
loop_
_entity.id
_entity.type
_entity.pdbx_description
1 polymer ?
#
loop_
_entity_poly.entity_id
_entity_poly.type
_entity_poly.pdbx_seq_one_letter_code
_entity_poly.pdbx_strand_id
1 'polypeptide(L)'
;MNKYLKGEESAIELIAYRVTVSDQVDLGRIVSEASVQIKVGDTVHHTVAEASGPVDALNEALNKAIAPVFPEIKDVRLRDFKVRILENKQGTDAIIRVHIESTDGDSIWGTVGASDNIIAAAWEALLDSVEYKIQLSRS
;
A
#
# COMPACT_ATOMS: atom_id res chain seq x y z
N MET A 1 13.89 13.70 4.66
CA MET A 1 13.82 12.28 4.25
C MET A 1 13.07 12.27 2.93
N ASN A 2 13.78 11.97 1.84
CA ASN A 2 13.39 12.34 0.48
C ASN A 2 12.29 11.43 -0.07
N LYS A 3 11.37 12.06 -0.82
CA LYS A 3 10.33 11.44 -1.64
C LYS A 3 11.03 10.88 -2.89
N TYR A 4 11.12 9.56 -3.03
CA TYR A 4 12.05 8.92 -3.99
C TYR A 4 11.52 8.77 -5.42
N LEU A 5 10.22 8.95 -5.69
CA LEU A 5 9.65 8.58 -7.00
C LEU A 5 8.79 9.71 -7.61
N LYS A 6 9.43 10.77 -8.09
CA LYS A 6 8.82 11.70 -9.07
C LYS A 6 9.74 11.81 -10.28
N GLY A 7 9.63 10.88 -11.22
CA GLY A 7 10.42 10.96 -12.46
C GLY A 7 10.13 9.89 -13.53
N GLU A 8 9.82 8.66 -13.15
CA GLU A 8 9.48 7.59 -14.11
C GLU A 8 7.97 7.35 -14.17
N GLU A 9 7.44 7.05 -15.36
CA GLU A 9 6.08 6.52 -15.49
C GLU A 9 6.02 5.17 -14.78
N SER A 10 5.15 5.07 -13.77
CA SER A 10 4.91 3.79 -13.11
C SER A 10 4.40 2.77 -14.11
N ALA A 11 4.97 1.57 -14.07
CA ALA A 11 4.45 0.43 -14.83
C ALA A 11 3.10 -0.09 -14.27
N ILE A 12 2.64 0.45 -13.14
CA ILE A 12 1.46 0.01 -12.40
C ILE A 12 0.46 1.17 -12.36
N GLU A 13 -0.66 0.99 -13.04
CA GLU A 13 -1.77 1.94 -13.04
C GLU A 13 -2.84 1.48 -12.04
N LEU A 14 -3.16 2.31 -11.03
CA LEU A 14 -4.30 2.06 -10.15
C LEU A 14 -5.61 2.28 -10.91
N ILE A 15 -6.48 1.26 -10.94
CA ILE A 15 -7.87 1.40 -11.42
C ILE A 15 -8.80 1.67 -10.24
N ALA A 16 -8.75 0.82 -9.22
CA ALA A 16 -9.61 0.96 -8.03
C ALA A 16 -9.05 0.15 -6.85
N TYR A 17 -9.38 0.58 -5.64
CA TYR A 17 -9.30 -0.25 -4.45
C TYR A 17 -10.53 -0.05 -3.58
N ARG A 18 -10.85 -1.07 -2.77
CA ARG A 18 -11.87 -1.01 -1.72
C ARG A 18 -11.30 -1.67 -0.49
N VAL A 19 -11.55 -1.06 0.67
CA VAL A 19 -11.18 -1.64 1.97
C VAL A 19 -12.44 -1.66 2.83
N THR A 20 -12.72 -2.81 3.43
CA THR A 20 -13.85 -3.02 4.32
C THR A 20 -13.35 -3.57 5.64
N VAL A 21 -13.87 -3.04 6.74
CA VAL A 21 -13.62 -3.56 8.09
C VAL A 21 -14.94 -4.09 8.62
N SER A 22 -14.94 -5.34 9.08
CA SER A 22 -16.12 -6.01 9.64
C SER A 22 -15.84 -6.44 11.07
N ASP A 23 -16.65 -5.96 12.00
CA ASP A 23 -16.72 -6.48 13.36
C ASP A 23 -17.67 -7.68 13.37
N GLN A 24 -17.11 -8.89 13.34
CA GLN A 24 -17.87 -10.13 13.33
C GLN A 24 -18.18 -10.53 14.78
N VAL A 25 -19.16 -9.83 15.36
CA VAL A 25 -19.52 -9.93 16.79
C VAL A 25 -19.71 -11.37 17.26
N ASP A 26 -20.42 -12.20 16.48
CA ASP A 26 -20.67 -13.61 16.82
C ASP A 26 -19.39 -14.47 16.87
N LEU A 27 -18.37 -14.06 16.12
CA LEU A 27 -17.07 -14.73 16.04
C LEU A 27 -16.01 -14.07 16.94
N GLY A 28 -16.36 -12.97 17.63
CA GLY A 28 -15.46 -12.24 18.53
C GLY A 28 -14.20 -11.71 17.85
N ARG A 29 -14.27 -11.39 16.54
CA ARG A 29 -13.11 -10.93 15.77
C ARG A 29 -13.44 -9.76 14.86
N ILE A 30 -12.46 -8.87 14.69
CA ILE A 30 -12.48 -7.82 13.68
C ILE A 30 -11.61 -8.31 12.50
N VAL A 31 -12.17 -8.29 11.30
CA VAL A 31 -11.49 -8.70 10.06
C VAL A 31 -11.53 -7.54 9.09
N SER A 32 -10.40 -7.31 8.41
CA SER A 32 -10.35 -6.39 7.28
C SER A 32 -10.21 -7.18 5.98
N GLU A 33 -10.92 -6.74 4.95
CA GLU A 33 -10.78 -7.24 3.58
C GLU A 33 -10.47 -6.06 2.67
N ALA A 34 -9.58 -6.27 1.70
CA ALA A 34 -9.35 -5.33 0.62
C ALA A 34 -9.43 -6.01 -0.75
N SER A 35 -10.03 -5.30 -1.71
CA SER A 35 -9.96 -5.63 -3.13
C SER A 35 -9.14 -4.58 -3.87
N VAL A 36 -8.22 -5.01 -4.73
CA VAL A 36 -7.36 -4.13 -5.52
C VAL A 36 -7.49 -4.47 -7.00
N GLN A 37 -7.69 -3.44 -7.82
CA GLN A 37 -7.67 -3.49 -9.27
C GLN A 37 -6.56 -2.58 -9.79
N ILE A 38 -5.57 -3.19 -10.44
CA ILE A 38 -4.48 -2.49 -11.11
C ILE A 38 -4.36 -2.96 -12.55
N LYS A 39 -3.72 -2.14 -13.37
CA LYS A 39 -3.28 -2.52 -14.71
C LYS A 39 -1.76 -2.49 -14.77
N VAL A 40 -1.18 -3.55 -15.31
CA VAL A 40 0.26 -3.67 -15.55
C VAL A 40 0.44 -4.07 -17.01
N GLY A 41 1.06 -3.19 -17.80
CA GLY A 41 1.03 -3.31 -19.26
C GLY A 41 -0.41 -3.32 -19.78
N ASP A 42 -0.79 -4.36 -20.54
CA ASP A 42 -2.14 -4.51 -21.09
C ASP A 42 -3.08 -5.38 -20.23
N THR A 43 -2.61 -5.87 -19.09
CA THR A 43 -3.38 -6.81 -18.25
C THR A 43 -3.94 -6.12 -17.01
N VAL A 44 -5.23 -6.32 -16.76
CA VAL A 44 -5.88 -5.90 -15.52
C VAL A 44 -5.85 -7.05 -14.52
N HIS A 45 -5.33 -6.79 -13.34
CA HIS A 45 -5.29 -7.71 -12.21
C HIS A 45 -6.30 -7.25 -11.17
N HIS A 46 -7.19 -8.17 -10.75
CA HIS A 46 -8.16 -7.94 -9.68
C HIS A 46 -7.96 -9.01 -8.60
N THR A 47 -7.59 -8.57 -7.40
CA THR A 47 -7.25 -9.47 -6.29
C THR A 47 -7.95 -9.04 -5.00
N VAL A 48 -8.09 -10.01 -4.11
CA VAL A 48 -8.69 -9.80 -2.78
C VAL A 48 -7.79 -10.42 -1.72
N ALA A 49 -7.72 -9.78 -0.56
CA ALA A 49 -7.06 -10.33 0.62
C ALA A 49 -7.78 -9.94 1.90
N GLU A 50 -7.79 -10.86 2.87
CA GLU A 50 -8.20 -10.60 4.25
C GLU A 50 -6.96 -10.51 5.15
N ALA A 51 -7.01 -9.63 6.13
CA ALA A 51 -5.99 -9.49 7.17
C ALA A 51 -6.61 -8.97 8.47
N SER A 52 -5.79 -8.90 9.53
CA SER A 52 -6.21 -8.36 10.83
C SER A 52 -6.47 -6.85 10.79
N GLY A 53 -5.84 -6.12 9.86
CA GLY A 53 -5.96 -4.68 9.72
C GLY A 53 -6.17 -4.21 8.27
N PRO A 54 -6.77 -3.02 8.08
CA PRO A 54 -7.17 -2.53 6.76
C PRO A 54 -5.97 -2.25 5.83
N VAL A 55 -4.88 -1.72 6.37
CA VAL A 55 -3.66 -1.43 5.60
C VAL A 55 -2.95 -2.73 5.21
N ASP A 56 -2.97 -3.72 6.09
CA ASP A 56 -2.37 -5.03 5.84
C ASP A 56 -3.15 -5.79 4.76
N ALA A 57 -4.49 -5.78 4.84
CA ALA A 57 -5.34 -6.36 3.80
C ALA A 57 -5.10 -5.70 2.45
N LEU A 58 -4.95 -4.37 2.43
CA LEU A 58 -4.63 -3.60 1.21
C LEU A 58 -3.26 -3.98 0.64
N ASN A 59 -2.24 -4.10 1.49
CA ASN A 59 -0.89 -4.53 1.11
C ASN A 59 -0.89 -5.94 0.51
N GLU A 60 -1.57 -6.89 1.15
CA GLU A 60 -1.65 -8.26 0.67
C GLU A 60 -2.41 -8.36 -0.66
N ALA A 61 -3.50 -7.61 -0.83
CA ALA A 61 -4.22 -7.54 -2.10
C ALA A 61 -3.33 -6.96 -3.21
N LEU A 62 -2.60 -5.87 -2.93
CA LEU A 62 -1.64 -5.26 -3.84
C LEU A 62 -0.54 -6.24 -4.26
N ASN A 63 0.12 -6.89 -3.29
CA ASN A 63 1.17 -7.86 -3.55
C ASN A 63 0.67 -9.02 -4.41
N LYS A 64 -0.53 -9.54 -4.15
CA LYS A 64 -1.16 -10.57 -5.00
C LYS A 64 -1.41 -10.09 -6.43
N ALA A 65 -1.77 -8.82 -6.61
CA ALA A 65 -2.04 -8.25 -7.94
C ALA A 65 -0.77 -8.10 -8.77
N ILE A 66 0.34 -7.74 -8.11
CA ILE A 66 1.62 -7.44 -8.76
C ILE A 66 2.47 -8.70 -8.99
N ALA A 67 2.46 -9.64 -8.05
CA ALA A 67 3.30 -10.84 -8.06
C ALA A 67 3.27 -11.71 -9.33
N PRO A 68 2.16 -11.77 -10.13
CA PRO A 68 2.16 -12.47 -11.41
C PRO A 68 3.12 -11.87 -12.45
N VAL A 69 3.38 -10.56 -12.37
CA VAL A 69 4.26 -9.84 -13.31
C VAL A 69 5.64 -9.61 -12.71
N PHE A 70 5.72 -9.33 -11.41
CA PHE A 70 6.98 -9.13 -10.67
C PHE A 70 7.08 -10.12 -9.49
N PRO A 71 7.57 -11.35 -9.72
CA PRO A 71 7.66 -12.39 -8.69
C PRO A 71 8.47 -12.00 -7.46
N GLU A 72 9.42 -11.08 -7.58
CA GLU A 72 10.24 -10.53 -6.50
C GLU A 72 9.41 -9.83 -5.39
N ILE A 73 8.18 -9.43 -5.70
CA ILE A 73 7.25 -8.82 -4.73
C ILE A 73 6.71 -9.86 -3.74
N LYS A 74 6.78 -11.16 -4.04
CA LYS A 74 6.28 -12.21 -3.16
C LYS A 74 6.97 -12.25 -1.81
N ASP A 75 8.20 -11.75 -1.72
CA ASP A 75 8.98 -11.73 -0.48
C ASP A 75 8.83 -10.41 0.29
N VAL A 76 8.20 -9.40 -0.31
CA VAL A 76 7.95 -8.11 0.34
C VAL A 76 6.91 -8.26 1.44
N ARG A 77 7.24 -7.75 2.63
CA ARG A 77 6.38 -7.75 3.82
C ARG A 77 6.33 -6.36 4.43
N LEU A 78 5.14 -6.00 4.92
CA LEU A 78 4.93 -4.81 5.75
C LEU A 78 5.54 -5.05 7.13
N ARG A 79 6.49 -4.20 7.52
CA ARG A 79 7.21 -4.33 8.80
C ARG A 79 6.72 -3.36 9.85
N ASP A 80 6.47 -2.11 9.46
CA ASP A 80 5.95 -1.07 10.35
C ASP A 80 5.08 -0.08 9.56
N PHE A 81 4.12 0.52 10.24
CA PHE A 81 3.21 1.53 9.69
C PHE A 81 2.93 2.59 10.76
N LYS A 82 3.21 3.86 10.42
CA LYS A 82 3.06 4.99 11.33
C LYS A 82 2.23 6.09 10.68
N VAL A 83 1.21 6.55 11.39
CA VAL A 83 0.35 7.66 10.96
C VAL A 83 0.72 8.91 11.73
N ARG A 84 0.81 10.04 11.02
CA ARG A 84 0.90 11.36 11.62
C ARG A 84 -0.13 12.28 10.98
N ILE A 85 -0.95 12.90 11.82
CA ILE A 85 -1.88 13.93 11.39
C ILE A 85 -1.13 15.26 11.43
N LEU A 86 -1.11 15.97 10.31
CA LEU A 86 -0.52 17.30 10.19
C LEU A 86 -1.65 18.32 10.26
N GLU A 87 -1.67 19.10 11.33
CA GLU A 87 -2.62 20.20 11.49
C GLU A 87 -2.24 21.36 10.57
N ASN A 88 -3.17 21.78 9.71
CA ASN A 88 -3.06 23.03 9.00
C ASN A 88 -3.67 24.15 9.86
N LYS A 89 -2.94 25.27 10.03
CA LYS A 89 -3.39 26.42 10.84
C LYS A 89 -4.63 27.17 10.29
N GLN A 90 -5.16 26.77 9.14
CA GLN A 90 -6.31 27.38 8.47
C GLN A 90 -7.26 26.29 7.94
N GLY A 91 -8.29 25.93 8.72
CA GLY A 91 -9.38 25.05 8.28
C GLY A 91 -9.41 23.65 8.89
N THR A 92 -10.43 22.86 8.49
CA THR A 92 -10.67 21.47 8.89
C THR A 92 -9.85 20.44 8.10
N ASP A 93 -9.02 20.91 7.16
CA ASP A 93 -8.30 20.07 6.20
C ASP A 93 -6.98 19.55 6.81
N ALA A 94 -7.10 18.51 7.62
CA ALA A 94 -5.96 17.82 8.20
C ALA A 94 -5.31 16.89 7.15
N ILE A 95 -4.00 17.03 6.92
CA ILE A 95 -3.27 16.14 6.03
C ILE A 95 -2.78 14.94 6.85
N ILE A 96 -3.16 13.75 6.45
CA ILE A 96 -2.69 12.49 7.03
C ILE A 96 -1.43 12.07 6.28
N ARG A 97 -0.32 11.93 7.00
CA ARG A 97 0.92 11.36 6.49
C ARG A 97 1.08 9.93 7.01
N VAL A 98 1.21 9.00 6.09
CA VAL A 98 1.51 7.60 6.38
C VAL A 98 2.97 7.33 6.07
N HIS A 99 3.68 6.73 7.01
CA HIS A 99 5.01 6.16 6.79
C HIS A 99 4.93 4.64 6.86
N ILE A 100 5.46 3.98 5.85
CA ILE A 100 5.53 2.51 5.78
C ILE A 100 6.99 2.10 5.76
N GLU A 101 7.31 1.07 6.54
CA GLU A 101 8.57 0.34 6.46
C GLU A 101 8.28 -1.05 5.89
N SER A 102 9.04 -1.45 4.87
CA SER A 102 8.92 -2.73 4.19
C SER A 102 10.25 -3.46 4.17
N THR A 103 10.20 -4.78 4.01
CA THR A 103 11.38 -5.63 3.92
C THR A 103 11.12 -6.80 2.97
N ASP A 104 12.17 -7.29 2.33
CA ASP A 104 12.18 -8.53 1.54
C ASP A 104 12.92 -9.68 2.27
N GLY A 105 13.29 -9.47 3.54
CA GLY A 105 14.12 -10.38 4.32
C GLY A 105 15.61 -10.01 4.36
N ASP A 106 16.12 -9.34 3.32
CA ASP A 106 17.52 -8.94 3.21
C ASP A 106 17.74 -7.45 3.45
N SER A 107 16.84 -6.63 2.89
CA SER A 107 16.87 -5.17 2.95
C SER A 107 15.63 -4.62 3.63
N ILE A 108 15.75 -3.40 4.14
CA ILE A 108 14.65 -2.64 4.75
C ILE A 108 14.62 -1.28 4.08
N TRP A 109 13.44 -0.83 3.68
CA TRP A 109 13.22 0.49 3.09
C TRP A 109 11.94 1.11 3.63
N GLY A 110 11.85 2.43 3.50
CA GLY A 110 10.71 3.19 3.98
C GLY A 110 10.16 4.16 2.95
N THR A 111 8.84 4.27 2.90
CA THR A 111 8.10 5.11 1.97
C THR A 111 7.09 5.99 2.71
N VAL A 112 6.59 7.03 2.04
CA VAL A 112 5.68 8.01 2.65
C VAL A 112 4.60 8.42 1.65
N GLY A 113 3.35 8.25 2.05
CA GLY A 113 2.18 8.78 1.35
C GLY A 113 1.50 9.87 2.17
N ALA A 114 0.79 10.77 1.50
CA ALA A 114 0.13 11.88 2.18
C ALA A 114 -1.17 12.29 1.47
N SER A 115 -2.27 12.22 2.20
CA SER A 115 -3.61 12.50 1.70
C SER A 115 -4.48 12.99 2.86
N ASP A 116 -5.62 13.59 2.56
CA ASP A 116 -6.72 13.81 3.51
C ASP A 116 -7.41 12.51 3.96
N ASN A 117 -7.16 11.39 3.27
CA ASN A 117 -7.67 10.06 3.60
C ASN A 117 -6.54 9.09 3.98
N ILE A 118 -6.69 8.40 5.12
CA ILE A 118 -5.69 7.46 5.64
C ILE A 118 -5.42 6.28 4.70
N ILE A 119 -6.44 5.76 4.02
CA ILE A 119 -6.32 4.63 3.09
C ILE A 119 -5.63 5.09 1.80
N ALA A 120 -5.93 6.30 1.32
CA ALA A 120 -5.25 6.86 0.16
C ALA A 120 -3.77 7.15 0.45
N ALA A 121 -3.45 7.73 1.61
CA ALA A 121 -2.07 7.92 2.06
C ALA A 121 -1.34 6.57 2.22
N ALA A 122 -2.03 5.54 2.72
CA ALA A 122 -1.46 4.19 2.80
C ALA A 122 -1.22 3.57 1.43
N TRP A 123 -2.17 3.72 0.49
CA TRP A 123 -2.01 3.25 -0.88
C TRP A 123 -0.79 3.86 -1.55
N GLU A 124 -0.62 5.18 -1.48
CA GLU A 124 0.56 5.86 -2.04
C GLU A 124 1.86 5.30 -1.46
N ALA A 125 1.94 5.17 -0.13
CA ALA A 125 3.13 4.63 0.52
C ALA A 125 3.40 3.16 0.13
N LEU A 126 2.36 2.33 0.03
CA LEU A 126 2.47 0.92 -0.35
C LEU A 126 2.93 0.78 -1.80
N LEU A 127 2.34 1.54 -2.73
CA LEU A 127 2.70 1.51 -4.14
C LEU A 127 4.14 1.96 -4.35
N ASP A 128 4.55 3.08 -3.72
CA ASP A 128 5.94 3.53 -3.75
C ASP A 128 6.91 2.44 -3.22
N SER A 129 6.47 1.67 -2.22
CA SER A 129 7.30 0.63 -1.59
C SER A 129 7.56 -0.54 -2.53
N VAL A 130 6.52 -1.03 -3.22
CA VAL A 130 6.65 -2.13 -4.19
C VAL A 130 7.40 -1.67 -5.44
N GLU A 131 7.16 -0.45 -5.91
CA GLU A 131 7.90 0.12 -7.05
C GLU A 131 9.39 0.24 -6.76
N TYR A 132 9.75 0.71 -5.56
CA TYR A 132 11.15 0.76 -5.13
C TYR A 132 11.80 -0.63 -5.17
N LYS A 133 11.10 -1.68 -4.70
CA LYS A 133 11.62 -3.06 -4.77
C LYS A 133 11.81 -3.54 -6.21
N ILE A 134 10.85 -3.28 -7.09
CA ILE A 134 10.94 -3.65 -8.52
C ILE A 134 12.15 -2.97 -9.19
N GLN A 135 12.38 -1.69 -8.88
CA GLN A 135 13.55 -0.96 -9.39
C GLN A 135 14.85 -1.55 -8.87
N LEU A 136 14.94 -1.83 -7.57
CA LEU A 136 16.12 -2.45 -6.95
C LEU A 136 16.45 -3.82 -7.54
N SER A 137 15.43 -4.61 -7.90
CA SER A 137 15.62 -5.92 -8.54
C SER A 137 16.05 -5.85 -10.01
N ARG A 138 15.99 -4.68 -10.65
CA ARG A 138 16.38 -4.46 -12.05
C ARG A 138 17.75 -3.79 -12.21
N SER A 139 18.34 -3.29 -11.12
CA SER A 139 19.67 -2.65 -11.09
C SER A 139 20.77 -3.65 -10.78
#